data_AF-A0A5C5WHN3-F1
#
_entry.id   AF-A0A5C5WHN3-F1
#
_cell.length_a   1.000
_cell.length_b   1.000
_cell.length_c   1.000
_cell.angle_alpha   90.00
_cell.angle_beta   90.00
_cell.angle_gamma   90.00
#
_symmetry.space_group_name_H-M   'P 1'
#
loop_
_entity.id
_entity.type
_entity.pdbx_description
1 polymer ?
#
loop_
_entity_poly.entity_id
_entity_poly.type
_entity_poly.pdbx_seq_one_letter_code
_entity_poly.pdbx_strand_id
1 'polypeptide(L)'
;MSSFVDEEHVRGLVHSSGLEVLPAEFAQLAFHYLENHFPIQSMATTSIIDWENVRYKTLDWANSTDDEAALWAKGTLAGKCTLALLVYSETVASVLGPFELMIRNLDTLIWKAPGCRLLLGVERSEDGTLIFTDGIIETDGKGRLFASQAVQV
;
A
#
# COMPACT_ATOMS: atom_id res chain seq x y z
N MET A 1 14.17 9.41 13.62
CA MET A 1 12.84 9.44 12.97
C MET A 1 11.97 8.47 13.74
N SER A 2 10.78 8.88 14.19
CA SER A 2 9.81 7.97 14.78
C SER A 2 9.33 6.99 13.71
N SER A 3 9.39 5.68 13.98
CA SER A 3 8.86 4.67 13.08
C SER A 3 7.33 4.76 13.15
N PHE A 4 6.63 4.92 12.02
CA PHE A 4 5.16 5.00 12.02
C PHE A 4 4.53 3.72 12.61
N VAL A 5 5.21 2.59 12.45
CA VAL A 5 4.81 1.30 13.03
C VAL A 5 4.88 1.25 14.56
N ASP A 6 5.58 2.19 15.20
CA ASP A 6 5.69 2.28 16.67
C ASP A 6 4.55 3.07 17.32
N GLU A 7 3.72 3.75 16.52
CA GLU A 7 2.54 4.46 17.02
C GLU A 7 1.56 3.48 17.68
N GLU A 8 0.98 3.87 18.82
CA GLU A 8 0.13 3.00 19.64
C GLU A 8 -1.03 2.35 18.86
N HIS A 9 -1.64 3.12 17.96
CA HIS A 9 -2.75 2.64 17.14
C HIS A 9 -2.32 1.58 16.12
N VAL A 10 -1.14 1.74 15.49
CA VAL A 10 -0.59 0.73 14.57
C VAL A 10 -0.18 -0.52 15.35
N ARG A 11 0.50 -0.36 16.48
CA ARG A 11 0.88 -1.49 17.34
C ARG A 11 -0.34 -2.27 17.84
N GLY A 12 -1.38 -1.57 18.29
CA GLY A 12 -2.62 -2.18 18.73
C GLY A 12 -3.28 -3.01 17.64
N LEU A 13 -3.32 -2.48 16.42
CA LEU A 13 -3.84 -3.23 15.26
C LEU A 13 -2.95 -4.43 14.93
N VAL A 14 -1.63 -4.25 14.83
CA VAL A 14 -0.68 -5.33 14.54
C VAL A 14 -0.83 -6.49 15.52
N HIS A 15 -0.88 -6.20 16.83
CA HIS A 15 -1.03 -7.21 17.86
C HIS A 15 -2.38 -7.94 17.84
N SER A 16 -3.44 -7.31 17.32
CA SER A 16 -4.81 -7.85 17.39
C SER A 16 -5.29 -8.51 16.10
N SER A 17 -4.62 -8.31 14.97
CA SER A 17 -5.18 -8.62 13.64
C SER A 17 -4.27 -9.41 12.70
N GLY A 18 -3.17 -9.98 13.20
CA GLY A 18 -2.31 -10.87 12.40
C GLY A 18 -1.49 -10.15 11.33
N LEU A 19 -1.31 -8.83 11.48
CA LEU A 19 -0.35 -8.07 10.67
C LEU A 19 1.07 -8.32 11.18
N GLU A 20 2.03 -8.20 10.28
CA GLU A 20 3.44 -8.39 10.53
C GLU A 20 4.19 -7.08 10.27
N VAL A 21 5.05 -6.67 11.21
CA VAL A 21 5.97 -5.55 10.97
C VAL A 21 7.24 -6.12 10.35
N LEU A 22 7.53 -5.70 9.13
CA LEU A 22 8.73 -6.08 8.40
C LEU A 22 9.81 -5.00 8.49
N PRO A 23 11.10 -5.38 8.58
CA PRO A 23 12.20 -4.42 8.59
C PRO A 23 12.22 -3.52 7.36
N ALA A 24 12.92 -2.39 7.44
CA ALA A 24 13.02 -1.40 6.36
C ALA A 24 13.60 -1.97 5.06
N GLU A 25 14.34 -3.09 5.11
CA GLU A 25 14.84 -3.78 3.91
C GLU A 25 13.71 -4.18 2.94
N PHE A 26 12.52 -4.52 3.44
CA PHE A 26 11.37 -4.83 2.60
C PHE A 26 10.78 -3.59 1.93
N ALA A 27 10.86 -2.43 2.57
CA ALA A 27 10.52 -1.16 1.93
C ALA A 27 11.51 -0.88 0.79
N GLN A 28 12.81 -1.07 1.02
CA GLN A 28 13.84 -0.88 -0.01
C GLN A 28 13.64 -1.81 -1.21
N LEU A 29 13.31 -3.09 -0.98
CA LEU A 29 12.97 -4.03 -2.04
C LEU A 29 11.72 -3.60 -2.83
N ALA A 30 10.69 -3.11 -2.12
CA ALA A 30 9.49 -2.60 -2.77
C ALA A 30 9.78 -1.37 -3.64
N PHE A 31 10.58 -0.41 -3.15
CA PHE A 31 11.00 0.76 -3.93
C PHE A 31 11.84 0.37 -5.14
N HIS A 32 12.79 -0.55 -4.97
CA HIS A 32 13.57 -1.07 -6.09
C HIS A 32 12.68 -1.74 -7.16
N TYR A 33 11.65 -2.49 -6.75
CA TYR A 33 10.66 -3.02 -7.68
C TYR A 33 9.92 -1.90 -8.43
N LEU A 34 9.41 -0.91 -7.70
CA LEU A 34 8.66 0.21 -8.26
C LEU A 34 9.47 0.99 -9.29
N GLU A 35 10.74 1.27 -9.03
CA GLU A 35 11.64 1.99 -9.96
C GLU A 35 11.80 1.28 -11.30
N ASN A 36 11.69 -0.06 -11.31
CA ASN A 36 11.84 -0.88 -12.50
C ASN A 36 10.51 -1.14 -13.23
N HIS A 37 9.37 -0.97 -12.57
CA HIS A 37 8.05 -1.37 -13.08
C HIS A 37 7.08 -0.20 -13.30
N PHE A 38 7.30 0.93 -12.64
CA PHE A 38 6.40 2.08 -12.66
C PHE A 38 7.14 3.39 -12.96
N PRO A 39 6.52 4.33 -13.67
CA PRO A 39 7.08 5.66 -13.84
C PRO A 39 6.99 6.41 -12.50
N ILE A 40 8.12 6.59 -11.81
CA ILE A 40 8.18 7.34 -10.54
C ILE A 40 8.54 8.80 -10.83
N GLN A 41 7.81 9.75 -10.24
CA GLN A 41 8.12 11.19 -10.38
C GLN A 41 9.10 11.67 -9.30
N SER A 42 8.66 11.69 -8.03
CA SER A 42 9.44 12.16 -6.88
C SER A 42 8.78 11.72 -5.57
N MET A 43 9.57 11.58 -4.50
CA MET A 43 9.03 11.33 -3.14
C MET A 43 8.51 12.60 -2.45
N ALA A 44 8.83 13.78 -2.97
CA ALA A 44 8.41 15.06 -2.40
C ALA A 44 7.08 15.58 -2.98
N THR A 45 6.50 14.87 -3.94
CA THR A 45 5.24 15.23 -4.60
C THR A 45 4.03 14.65 -3.87
N THR A 46 2.84 15.11 -4.26
CA THR A 46 1.54 14.61 -3.76
C THR A 46 1.13 13.27 -4.38
N SER A 47 2.06 12.61 -5.07
CA SER A 47 1.90 11.34 -5.78
C SER A 47 3.31 10.78 -5.99
N ILE A 48 3.54 9.50 -5.72
CA ILE A 48 4.83 8.84 -5.93
C ILE A 48 4.89 8.34 -7.38
N ILE A 49 3.81 7.68 -7.80
CA ILE A 49 3.65 7.14 -9.15
C ILE A 49 3.13 8.24 -10.08
N ASP A 50 3.69 8.28 -11.29
CA ASP A 50 3.16 9.05 -12.40
C ASP A 50 1.93 8.37 -13.00
N TRP A 51 0.78 8.59 -12.36
CA TRP A 51 -0.47 7.97 -12.79
C TRP A 51 -0.93 8.41 -14.18
N GLU A 52 -0.41 9.51 -14.76
CA GLU A 52 -0.73 9.91 -16.13
C GLU A 52 -0.23 8.89 -17.18
N ASN A 53 0.81 8.14 -16.83
CA ASN A 53 1.45 7.14 -17.69
C ASN A 53 1.15 5.68 -17.25
N VAL A 54 0.20 5.50 -16.34
CA VAL A 54 -0.24 4.19 -15.84
C VAL A 54 -1.73 4.04 -16.12
N ARG A 55 -2.23 2.85 -16.41
CA ARG A 55 -3.67 2.61 -16.42
C ARG A 55 -4.17 2.50 -14.98
N TYR A 56 -5.01 3.43 -14.55
CA TYR A 56 -5.47 3.49 -13.17
C TYR A 56 -6.96 3.75 -13.03
N LYS A 57 -7.45 3.50 -11.82
CA LYS A 57 -8.75 3.95 -11.32
C LYS A 57 -8.56 4.68 -10.01
N THR A 58 -9.53 5.52 -9.65
CA THR A 58 -9.50 6.28 -8.40
C THR A 58 -10.69 5.96 -7.51
N LEU A 59 -10.55 6.30 -6.22
CA LEU A 59 -11.61 6.34 -5.24
C LEU A 59 -11.52 7.64 -4.46
N ASP A 60 -12.64 8.32 -4.26
CA ASP A 60 -12.77 9.37 -3.24
C ASP A 60 -12.98 8.70 -1.89
N TRP A 61 -11.87 8.33 -1.27
CA TRP A 61 -11.85 7.50 -0.07
C TRP A 61 -12.31 8.27 1.17
N ALA A 62 -12.04 9.58 1.25
CA ALA A 62 -12.55 10.42 2.33
C ALA A 62 -14.10 10.44 2.42
N ASN A 63 -14.78 10.15 1.32
CA ASN A 63 -16.24 10.07 1.25
C ASN A 63 -16.76 8.63 1.07
N SER A 64 -15.91 7.63 1.29
CA SER A 64 -16.26 6.21 1.20
C SER A 64 -16.21 5.55 2.58
N THR A 65 -17.07 4.57 2.81
CA THR A 65 -16.95 3.66 3.96
C THR A 65 -15.82 2.63 3.76
N ASP A 66 -15.35 2.00 4.84
CA ASP A 66 -14.34 0.93 4.75
C ASP A 66 -14.80 -0.25 3.89
N ASP A 67 -16.10 -0.57 3.91
CA ASP A 67 -16.70 -1.61 3.07
C ASP A 67 -16.68 -1.24 1.59
N GLU A 68 -17.01 0.00 1.25
CA GLU A 68 -16.97 0.51 -0.13
C GLU A 68 -15.53 0.56 -0.64
N ALA A 69 -14.60 1.01 0.19
CA ALA A 69 -13.17 1.03 -0.14
C ALA A 69 -12.64 -0.39 -0.40
N ALA A 70 -12.98 -1.35 0.46
CA ALA A 70 -12.60 -2.75 0.28
C ALA A 70 -13.20 -3.37 -0.99
N LEU A 71 -14.49 -3.11 -1.27
CA LEU A 71 -15.16 -3.59 -2.48
C LEU A 71 -14.55 -2.97 -3.75
N TRP A 72 -14.28 -1.67 -3.73
CA TRP A 72 -13.58 -0.99 -4.82
C TRP A 72 -12.19 -1.60 -5.04
N ALA A 73 -11.44 -1.84 -3.97
CA ALA A 73 -10.08 -2.35 -4.01
C ALA A 73 -10.00 -3.77 -4.58
N LYS A 74 -10.98 -4.65 -4.29
CA LYS A 74 -11.12 -5.99 -4.91
C LYS A 74 -11.19 -5.95 -6.44
N GLY A 75 -11.70 -4.85 -7.01
CA GLY A 75 -11.72 -4.62 -8.46
C GLY A 75 -10.44 -4.01 -9.03
N THR A 76 -9.30 -4.09 -8.36
CA THR A 76 -7.98 -3.58 -8.82
C THR A 76 -7.02 -4.74 -9.08
N LEU A 77 -5.82 -4.46 -9.60
CA LEU A 77 -4.77 -5.48 -9.65
C LEU A 77 -4.34 -5.91 -8.25
N ALA A 78 -4.16 -4.95 -7.32
CA ALA A 78 -3.75 -5.24 -5.95
C ALA A 78 -4.76 -6.13 -5.21
N GLY A 79 -6.06 -5.92 -5.46
CA GLY A 79 -7.13 -6.71 -4.86
C GLY A 79 -7.24 -8.16 -5.36
N LYS A 80 -6.42 -8.56 -6.34
CA LYS A 80 -6.26 -9.97 -6.73
C LYS A 80 -5.27 -10.71 -5.84
N CYS A 81 -4.44 -9.99 -5.10
CA CYS A 81 -3.44 -10.57 -4.20
C CYS A 81 -4.06 -10.94 -2.86
N THR A 82 -3.50 -11.97 -2.23
CA THR A 82 -3.92 -12.39 -0.89
C THR A 82 -3.34 -11.48 0.20
N LEU A 83 -2.13 -10.97 -0.02
CA LEU A 83 -1.40 -10.13 0.91
C LEU A 83 -1.14 -8.73 0.33
N ALA A 84 -0.89 -7.79 1.22
CA ALA A 84 -0.45 -6.46 0.89
C ALA A 84 0.67 -5.99 1.81
N LEU A 85 1.63 -5.26 1.24
CA LEU A 85 2.69 -4.56 1.96
C LEU A 85 2.40 -3.06 1.94
N LEU A 86 2.19 -2.47 3.12
CA LEU A 86 2.13 -1.03 3.30
C LEU A 86 3.54 -0.48 3.51
N VAL A 87 3.91 0.45 2.63
CA VAL A 87 5.22 1.10 2.61
C VAL A 87 5.04 2.58 2.94
N TYR A 88 5.72 3.02 4.00
CA TYR A 88 5.71 4.42 4.46
C TYR A 88 6.80 5.26 3.80
N SER A 89 8.01 4.70 3.71
CA SER A 89 9.19 5.26 3.04
C SER A 89 10.26 4.17 2.92
N GLU A 90 11.29 4.40 2.10
CA GLU A 90 12.43 3.48 1.90
C GLU A 90 13.21 3.13 3.16
N THR A 91 13.10 3.96 4.21
CA THR A 91 13.95 3.88 5.41
C THR A 91 13.19 3.47 6.66
N VAL A 92 11.89 3.22 6.54
CA VAL A 92 11.01 2.86 7.66
C VAL A 92 10.48 1.45 7.47
N ALA A 93 10.28 0.76 8.58
CA ALA A 93 9.64 -0.56 8.60
C ALA A 93 8.28 -0.52 7.88
N SER A 94 7.93 -1.65 7.27
CA SER A 94 6.68 -1.82 6.52
C SER A 94 5.71 -2.71 7.29
N VAL A 95 4.43 -2.66 6.94
CA VAL A 95 3.40 -3.54 7.52
C VAL A 95 2.89 -4.49 6.45
N LEU A 96 2.98 -5.79 6.70
CA LEU A 96 2.44 -6.84 5.83
C LEU A 96 1.18 -7.44 6.46
N GLY A 97 0.18 -7.74 5.63
CA GLY A 97 -0.96 -8.54 6.09
C GLY A 97 -1.93 -8.89 4.98
N PRO A 98 -3.06 -9.55 5.32
CA PRO A 98 -4.13 -9.84 4.36
C PRO A 98 -4.62 -8.55 3.67
N PHE A 99 -4.71 -8.56 2.34
CA PHE A 99 -5.04 -7.37 1.56
C PHE A 99 -6.34 -6.70 2.02
N GLU A 100 -7.40 -7.49 2.20
CA GLU A 100 -8.70 -6.97 2.63
C GLU A 100 -8.66 -6.36 4.04
N LEU A 101 -7.87 -6.92 4.96
CA LEU A 101 -7.71 -6.35 6.29
C LEU A 101 -6.97 -5.00 6.22
N MET A 102 -5.92 -4.94 5.41
CA MET A 102 -5.09 -3.74 5.23
C MET A 102 -5.90 -2.58 4.66
N ILE A 103 -6.68 -2.80 3.60
CA ILE A 103 -7.48 -1.74 2.98
C ILE A 103 -8.59 -1.23 3.91
N ARG A 104 -9.23 -2.13 4.67
CA ARG A 104 -10.28 -1.78 5.64
C ARG A 104 -9.77 -0.98 6.83
N ASN A 105 -8.49 -1.11 7.16
CA ASN A 105 -7.87 -0.42 8.27
C ASN A 105 -6.84 0.61 7.79
N LEU A 106 -6.91 1.02 6.51
CA LEU A 106 -5.89 1.89 5.91
C LEU A 106 -5.78 3.21 6.66
N ASP A 107 -6.90 3.80 7.08
CA ASP A 107 -6.94 5.03 7.87
C ASP A 107 -6.16 4.89 9.17
N THR A 108 -6.38 3.79 9.89
CA THR A 108 -5.63 3.50 11.11
C THR A 108 -4.16 3.33 10.80
N LEU A 109 -3.81 2.56 9.76
CA LEU A 109 -2.42 2.26 9.43
C LEU A 109 -1.62 3.49 9.00
N ILE A 110 -2.24 4.50 8.40
CA ILE A 110 -1.54 5.70 7.90
C ILE A 110 -1.76 6.93 8.78
N TRP A 111 -2.51 6.82 9.89
CA TRP A 111 -2.84 7.97 10.72
C TRP A 111 -1.56 8.68 11.21
N LYS A 112 -1.54 10.02 11.07
CA LYS A 112 -0.39 10.91 11.33
C LYS A 112 0.84 10.69 10.43
N ALA A 113 0.78 9.78 9.46
CA ALA A 113 1.85 9.61 8.49
C ALA A 113 1.68 10.65 7.36
N PRO A 114 2.57 11.66 7.23
CA PRO A 114 2.39 12.74 6.26
C PRO A 114 2.75 12.31 4.83
N GLY A 115 1.94 12.71 3.85
CA GLY A 115 2.21 12.48 2.43
C GLY A 115 1.67 11.15 1.90
N CYS A 116 2.21 10.69 0.78
CA CYS A 116 1.67 9.55 0.05
C CYS A 116 2.13 8.22 0.64
N ARG A 117 1.27 7.19 0.58
CA ARG A 117 1.61 5.84 1.03
C ARG A 117 1.24 4.83 -0.03
N LEU A 118 2.03 3.77 -0.10
CA LEU A 118 1.87 2.71 -1.08
C LEU A 118 1.43 1.44 -0.38
N LEU A 119 0.36 0.85 -0.88
CA LEU A 119 -0.09 -0.49 -0.53
C LEU A 119 0.14 -1.37 -1.76
N LEU A 120 1.17 -2.20 -1.72
CA LEU A 120 1.55 -3.10 -2.81
C LEU A 120 0.90 -4.46 -2.58
N GLY A 121 0.22 -4.97 -3.58
CA GLY A 121 -0.20 -6.37 -3.64
C GLY A 121 1.03 -7.27 -3.78
N VAL A 122 1.16 -8.23 -2.87
CA VAL A 122 2.27 -9.16 -2.84
C VAL A 122 1.77 -10.59 -2.68
N GLU A 123 2.55 -11.53 -3.17
CA GLU A 123 2.39 -12.96 -2.87
C GLU A 123 3.56 -13.41 -2.00
N ARG A 124 3.39 -14.53 -1.28
CA ARG A 124 4.45 -15.16 -0.51
C ARG A 124 4.73 -16.55 -1.10
N SER A 125 5.97 -16.79 -1.52
CA SER A 125 6.39 -18.10 -2.03
C SER A 125 6.49 -19.14 -0.90
N GLU A 126 6.66 -20.40 -1.27
CA GLU A 126 6.78 -21.51 -0.32
C GLU A 126 7.97 -21.35 0.65
N ASP A 127 9.04 -20.68 0.21
CA ASP A 127 10.22 -20.37 1.05
C ASP A 127 10.06 -19.10 1.91
N GLY A 128 8.92 -18.42 1.83
CA GLY A 128 8.61 -17.21 2.58
C GLY A 128 9.05 -15.90 1.92
N THR A 129 9.69 -15.94 0.74
CA THR A 129 10.06 -14.74 0.00
C THR A 129 8.82 -13.97 -0.48
N LEU A 130 8.86 -12.64 -0.42
CA LEU A 130 7.81 -11.80 -0.98
C LEU A 130 8.01 -11.60 -2.48
N ILE A 131 6.94 -11.84 -3.24
CA ILE A 131 6.86 -11.60 -4.68
C ILE A 131 5.99 -10.36 -4.88
N PHE A 132 6.61 -9.28 -5.36
CA PHE A 132 5.90 -8.05 -5.69
C PHE A 132 5.13 -8.19 -7.00
N THR A 133 3.99 -7.53 -7.09
CA THR A 133 3.14 -7.53 -8.28
C THR A 133 2.94 -6.11 -8.79
N ASP A 134 2.41 -5.99 -10.01
CA ASP A 134 1.99 -4.70 -10.56
C ASP A 134 0.68 -4.18 -9.95
N GLY A 135 0.17 -4.85 -8.90
CA GLY A 135 -0.98 -4.40 -8.13
C GLY A 135 -0.57 -3.39 -7.07
N ILE A 136 -0.82 -2.10 -7.29
CA ILE A 136 -0.50 -1.04 -6.35
C ILE A 136 -1.72 -0.17 -6.09
N ILE A 137 -1.87 0.25 -4.83
CA ILE A 137 -2.74 1.34 -4.41
C ILE A 137 -1.86 2.43 -3.78
N GLU A 138 -2.02 3.67 -4.22
CA GLU A 138 -1.42 4.84 -3.61
C GLU A 138 -2.51 5.71 -2.98
N THR A 139 -2.26 6.20 -1.77
CA THR A 139 -3.02 7.31 -1.18
C THR A 139 -2.24 8.61 -1.39
N ASP A 140 -2.94 9.68 -1.76
CA ASP A 140 -2.35 11.03 -1.89
C ASP A 140 -2.20 11.77 -0.55
N GLY A 141 -2.62 11.15 0.55
CA GLY A 141 -2.65 11.76 1.90
C GLY A 141 -3.73 12.85 2.05
N LYS A 142 -4.62 13.03 1.06
CA LYS A 142 -5.70 14.01 1.05
C LYS A 142 -7.09 13.37 0.87
N GLY A 143 -7.16 12.05 0.94
CA GLY A 143 -8.41 11.30 0.88
C GLY A 143 -8.74 10.71 -0.49
N ARG A 144 -7.79 10.68 -1.43
CA ARG A 144 -7.96 9.96 -2.69
C ARG A 144 -7.06 8.74 -2.75
N LEU A 145 -7.58 7.64 -3.30
CA LEU A 145 -6.80 6.48 -3.69
C LEU A 145 -6.65 6.42 -5.20
N PHE A 146 -5.49 5.97 -5.64
CA PHE A 146 -5.16 5.62 -7.02
C PHE A 146 -4.76 4.16 -7.06
N ALA A 147 -5.24 3.40 -8.03
CA ALA A 147 -4.91 1.99 -8.14
C ALA A 147 -4.64 1.57 -9.57
N SER A 148 -3.57 0.78 -9.75
CA SER A 148 -3.21 0.14 -11.01
C SER A 148 -4.32 -0.81 -11.50
N GLN A 149 -4.58 -0.81 -12.81
CA GLN A 149 -5.52 -1.71 -13.46
C GLN A 149 -4.87 -2.60 -14.52
N ALA A 150 -5.44 -3.79 -14.73
CA ALA A 150 -5.06 -4.67 -15.82
C ALA A 150 -5.36 -4.02 -17.17
N VAL A 151 -4.53 -4.30 -18.18
CA VAL A 151 -4.92 -4.11 -19.57
C VAL A 151 -5.99 -5.15 -19.89
N GLN A 152 -7.22 -4.72 -20.17
CA GLN A 152 -8.20 -5.60 -20.82
C GLN A 152 -7.64 -5.94 -22.21
N VAL A 153 -7.32 -7.22 -22.42
CA VAL A 153 -7.01 -7.79 -23.74
C VAL A 153 -8.32 -8.09 -24.45
#